data_AF-A0A2P2KZU6-F1
#
_entry.id   AF-A0A2P2KZU6-F1
#
_cell.length_a   1.000
_cell.length_b   1.000
_cell.length_c   1.000
_cell.angle_alpha   90.00
_cell.angle_beta   90.00
_cell.angle_gamma   90.00
#
_symmetry.space_group_name_H-M   'P 1'
#
loop_
_entity.id
_entity.type
_entity.pdbx_description
1 polymer ?
#
loop_
_entity_poly.entity_id
_entity_poly.type
_entity_poly.pdbx_seq_one_letter_code
_entity_poly.pdbx_strand_id
1 'polypeptide(L)'
;MMLPLAIRLNHRPCFLAFIYIAITSMLKSYPSVGDSALYLGLLGLFLDELADMQFSFFLFCGYVGVSLLSPVMHNLWIWRGTGNANFYYATAMAYACLQIILVVESVSAMLNHDRKLRKHSTRKLQDGKS
;
A
#
# COMPACT_ATOMS: atom_id res chain seq x y z
N MET A 1 13.21 -10.55 -2.53
CA MET A 1 11.82 -10.41 -2.05
C MET A 1 10.75 -10.84 -3.06
N MET A 2 10.98 -10.80 -4.37
CA MET A 2 9.93 -11.07 -5.39
C MET A 2 9.56 -12.56 -5.54
N LEU A 3 10.54 -13.46 -5.47
CA LEU A 3 10.37 -14.92 -5.64
C LEU A 3 9.32 -15.58 -4.72
N PRO A 4 9.34 -15.38 -3.39
CA PRO A 4 8.32 -15.97 -2.51
C PRO A 4 6.92 -15.43 -2.78
N LEU A 5 6.81 -14.16 -3.20
CA LEU A 5 5.55 -13.53 -3.57
C LEU A 5 4.98 -14.15 -4.86
N ALA A 6 5.84 -14.37 -5.87
CA ALA A 6 5.48 -15.04 -7.12
C ALA A 6 4.95 -16.45 -6.91
N ILE A 7 5.60 -17.21 -6.03
CA ILE A 7 5.18 -18.59 -5.72
C ILE A 7 3.83 -18.58 -5.01
N ARG A 8 3.60 -17.63 -4.11
CA ARG A 8 2.40 -17.61 -3.28
C ARG A 8 1.16 -17.05 -3.98
N LEU A 9 1.32 -16.04 -4.81
CA LEU A 9 0.23 -15.29 -5.47
C LEU A 9 0.10 -15.62 -6.96
N ASN A 10 0.65 -16.74 -7.42
CA ASN A 10 0.61 -17.16 -8.83
C ASN A 10 -0.84 -17.20 -9.39
N HIS A 11 -1.82 -17.54 -8.55
CA HIS A 11 -3.24 -17.58 -8.92
C HIS A 11 -3.86 -16.19 -9.23
N ARG A 12 -3.24 -15.09 -8.81
CA ARG A 12 -3.74 -13.71 -9.03
C ARG A 12 -2.67 -12.82 -9.69
N PRO A 13 -2.44 -12.95 -11.01
CA PRO A 13 -1.36 -12.24 -11.70
C PRO A 13 -1.51 -10.71 -11.68
N CYS A 14 -2.74 -10.18 -11.72
CA CYS A 14 -2.99 -8.73 -11.68
C CYS A 14 -2.58 -8.10 -10.34
N PHE A 15 -2.88 -8.76 -9.22
CA PHE A 15 -2.51 -8.27 -7.90
C PHE A 15 -1.00 -8.38 -7.65
N LEU A 16 -0.38 -9.44 -8.18
CA LEU A 16 1.07 -9.60 -8.16
C LEU A 16 1.77 -8.47 -8.94
N ALA A 17 1.26 -8.10 -10.12
CA ALA A 17 1.77 -6.96 -10.88
C ALA A 17 1.65 -5.65 -10.10
N PHE A 18 0.51 -5.41 -9.45
CA PHE A 18 0.30 -4.26 -8.57
C PHE A 18 1.36 -4.17 -7.45
N ILE A 19 1.62 -5.27 -6.73
CA ILE A 19 2.62 -5.27 -5.65
C ILE A 19 4.03 -5.04 -6.21
N TYR A 20 4.33 -5.60 -7.38
CA TYR A 20 5.64 -5.40 -8.00
C TYR A 20 5.88 -3.96 -8.42
N ILE A 21 4.86 -3.31 -8.96
CA ILE A 21 4.89 -1.88 -9.26
C ILE A 21 5.09 -1.06 -7.98
N ALA A 22 4.38 -1.38 -6.91
CA ALA A 22 4.54 -0.68 -5.62
C ALA A 22 5.96 -0.86 -5.06
N ILE A 23 6.51 -2.08 -5.03
CA ILE A 23 7.86 -2.35 -4.52
C ILE A 23 8.93 -1.66 -5.38
N THR A 24 8.82 -1.72 -6.71
CA THR A 24 9.79 -1.10 -7.61
C THR A 24 9.74 0.43 -7.54
N SER A 25 8.55 1.01 -7.38
CA SER A 25 8.35 2.44 -7.14
C SER A 25 9.03 2.91 -5.84
N MET A 26 8.88 2.14 -4.76
CA MET A 26 9.45 2.47 -3.45
C MET A 26 10.99 2.35 -3.40
N LEU A 27 11.57 1.41 -4.16
CA LEU A 27 13.01 1.17 -4.18
C LEU A 27 13.78 2.08 -5.16
N LYS A 28 13.09 2.92 -5.91
CA LYS A 28 13.70 3.87 -6.84
C LYS A 28 14.48 4.94 -6.07
N SER A 29 15.69 5.26 -6.51
CA SER A 29 16.58 6.23 -5.82
C SER A 29 16.04 7.66 -5.74
N TYR A 30 15.13 8.03 -6.66
CA TYR A 30 14.41 9.29 -6.65
C TYR A 30 12.92 9.01 -6.83
N PRO A 31 12.21 8.63 -5.75
CA PRO A 31 10.78 8.36 -5.82
C PRO A 31 10.04 9.66 -6.09
N SER A 32 9.22 9.68 -7.15
CA SER A 32 8.38 10.82 -7.48
C SER A 32 6.96 10.63 -6.94
N VAL A 33 6.25 11.75 -6.74
CA VAL A 33 4.82 11.71 -6.39
C VAL A 33 4.02 10.98 -7.49
N GLY A 34 4.44 11.08 -8.75
CA GLY A 34 3.83 10.39 -9.89
C GLY A 34 3.97 8.87 -9.82
N ASP A 35 5.12 8.36 -9.37
CA ASP A 35 5.30 6.92 -9.17
C ASP A 35 4.30 6.38 -8.12
N SER A 36 3.93 7.23 -7.16
CA SER A 36 3.01 6.90 -6.08
C SER A 36 1.55 6.97 -6.49
N ALA A 37 1.20 7.95 -7.31
CA ALA A 37 -0.13 8.09 -7.89
C ALA A 37 -0.52 6.86 -8.72
N LEU A 38 0.45 6.23 -9.40
CA LEU A 38 0.19 5.07 -10.25
C LEU A 38 -0.31 3.87 -9.45
N TYR A 39 0.42 3.44 -8.40
CA TYR A 39 -0.06 2.32 -7.58
C TYR A 39 -1.29 2.72 -6.76
N LEU A 40 -1.39 3.94 -6.23
CA LEU A 40 -2.59 4.38 -5.50
C LEU A 40 -3.85 4.39 -6.41
N GLY A 41 -3.70 4.70 -7.70
CA GLY A 41 -4.80 4.61 -8.67
C GLY A 41 -5.21 3.16 -8.95
N LEU A 42 -4.23 2.26 -9.12
CA LEU A 42 -4.47 0.82 -9.31
C LEU A 42 -5.12 0.16 -8.09
N LEU A 43 -4.92 0.71 -6.88
CA LEU A 43 -5.55 0.22 -5.64
C LEU A 43 -7.08 0.22 -5.74
N GLY A 44 -7.66 1.15 -6.51
CA GLY A 44 -9.10 1.22 -6.79
C GLY A 44 -9.68 -0.05 -7.42
N LEU A 45 -8.87 -0.83 -8.15
CA LEU A 45 -9.31 -2.08 -8.80
C LEU A 45 -9.53 -3.22 -7.79
N PHE A 46 -8.99 -3.10 -6.59
CA PHE A 46 -8.99 -4.17 -5.58
C PHE A 46 -9.75 -3.74 -4.31
N LEU A 47 -10.62 -2.73 -4.38
CA LEU A 47 -11.33 -2.20 -3.22
C LEU A 47 -12.16 -3.25 -2.50
N ASP A 48 -12.82 -4.15 -3.22
CA ASP A 48 -13.65 -5.21 -2.62
C ASP A 48 -12.81 -6.24 -1.85
N GLU A 49 -11.67 -6.66 -2.40
CA GLU A 49 -10.74 -7.53 -1.68
C GLU A 49 -10.03 -6.82 -0.51
N LEU A 50 -9.80 -5.51 -0.64
CA LEU A 50 -9.06 -4.70 0.30
C LEU A 50 -9.94 -4.05 1.39
N ALA A 51 -11.27 -4.16 1.27
CA ALA A 51 -12.23 -3.63 2.23
C ALA A 51 -12.03 -4.15 3.67
N ASP A 52 -11.41 -5.31 3.82
CA ASP A 52 -11.15 -5.97 5.10
C ASP A 52 -9.82 -5.52 5.77
N MET A 53 -9.20 -4.45 5.28
CA MET A 53 -8.00 -3.84 5.87
C MET A 53 -8.30 -3.23 7.25
N GLN A 54 -7.56 -3.66 8.27
CA GLN A 54 -7.73 -3.22 9.65
C GLN A 54 -7.27 -1.77 9.87
N PHE A 55 -6.20 -1.34 9.19
CA PHE A 55 -5.58 -0.03 9.39
C PHE A 55 -5.92 1.03 8.32
N SER A 56 -7.01 0.82 7.56
CA SER A 56 -7.41 1.69 6.44
C SER A 56 -7.54 3.17 6.83
N PHE A 57 -8.22 3.45 7.95
CA PHE A 57 -8.44 4.82 8.41
C PHE A 57 -7.14 5.50 8.83
N PHE A 58 -6.26 4.78 9.54
CA PHE A 58 -4.97 5.28 9.95
C PHE A 58 -4.07 5.59 8.75
N LEU A 59 -4.03 4.69 7.77
CA LEU A 59 -3.31 4.91 6.52
C LEU A 59 -3.84 6.13 5.77
N PHE A 60 -5.16 6.25 5.61
CA PHE A 60 -5.78 7.38 4.93
C PHE A 60 -5.41 8.72 5.59
N CYS A 61 -5.60 8.82 6.91
CA CYS A 61 -5.23 10.03 7.66
C CYS A 61 -3.73 10.33 7.58
N GLY A 62 -2.89 9.29 7.64
CA GLY A 62 -1.44 9.42 7.49
C GLY A 62 -1.05 9.98 6.12
N TYR A 63 -1.61 9.43 5.04
CA TYR A 63 -1.34 9.91 3.69
C TYR A 63 -1.79 11.35 3.49
N VAL A 64 -3.01 11.70 3.92
CA VAL A 64 -3.50 13.09 3.86
C VAL A 64 -2.59 14.03 4.65
N GLY A 65 -2.21 13.63 5.86
CA GLY A 65 -1.31 14.42 6.72
C GLY A 65 0.04 14.67 6.06
N VAL A 66 0.68 13.63 5.53
CA VAL A 66 2.00 13.75 4.89
C VAL A 66 1.92 14.52 3.56
N SER A 67 0.87 14.32 2.76
CA SER A 67 0.65 15.07 1.52
C SER A 67 0.46 16.57 1.73
N LEU A 68 -0.17 16.98 2.84
CA LEU A 68 -0.31 18.39 3.21
C LEU A 68 0.97 18.95 3.84
N LEU A 69 1.63 18.16 4.69
CA LEU A 69 2.79 18.62 5.44
C LEU A 69 4.06 18.73 4.58
N SER A 70 4.23 17.85 3.59
CA SER A 70 5.38 17.84 2.69
C SER A 70 5.60 19.17 1.93
N PRO A 71 4.62 19.75 1.21
CA PRO A 71 4.80 21.03 0.52
C PRO A 71 4.98 22.19 1.50
N VAL A 72 4.35 22.14 2.68
CA VAL A 72 4.53 23.16 3.73
C VAL A 72 5.98 23.16 4.22
N MET A 73 6.51 21.98 4.56
CA MET A 73 7.89 21.85 5.04
C MET A 73 8.91 22.18 3.95
N HIS A 74 8.65 21.78 2.70
CA HIS A 74 9.47 22.16 1.55
C HIS A 74 9.51 23.69 1.37
N ASN A 75 8.35 24.35 1.47
CA ASN A 75 8.26 25.79 1.32
C ASN A 75 8.96 26.56 2.45
N LEU A 76 8.83 26.08 3.69
CA LEU A 76 9.50 26.68 4.84
C LEU A 76 11.02 26.55 4.75
N TRP A 77 11.50 25.41 4.26
CA TRP A 77 12.93 25.13 4.15
C TRP A 77 13.59 25.88 2.98
N ILE A 78 13.04 25.77 1.76
CA ILE A 78 13.66 26.33 0.55
C ILE A 78 13.37 27.82 0.39
N TRP A 79 12.11 28.24 0.52
CA TRP A 79 11.69 29.59 0.12
C TRP A 79 11.68 30.57 1.29
N ARG A 80 11.20 30.15 2.46
CA ARG A 80 11.12 31.04 3.64
C ARG A 80 12.44 31.08 4.42
N GLY A 81 13.29 30.06 4.32
CA GLY A 81 14.56 29.96 5.06
C GLY A 81 14.39 29.83 6.58
N THR A 82 13.16 29.72 7.09
CA THR A 82 12.85 29.59 8.52
C THR A 82 12.67 28.13 8.96
N GLY A 83 12.50 27.21 8.00
CA GLY A 83 12.29 25.78 8.26
C GLY A 83 13.59 24.99 8.34
N ASN A 84 13.70 24.12 9.35
CA ASN A 84 14.80 23.16 9.45
C ASN A 84 14.59 21.98 8.49
N ALA A 85 15.62 21.61 7.73
CA ALA A 85 15.63 20.47 6.81
C ALA A 85 15.23 19.15 7.48
N ASN A 86 15.51 18.98 8.78
CA ASN A 86 15.15 17.79 9.55
C ASN A 86 13.63 17.54 9.57
N PHE A 87 12.80 18.59 9.56
CA PHE A 87 11.35 18.43 9.51
C PHE A 87 10.90 17.89 8.16
N TYR A 88 11.45 18.41 7.06
CA TYR A 88 11.18 17.88 5.72
C TYR A 88 11.63 16.41 5.60
N TYR A 89 12.82 16.08 6.12
CA TYR A 89 13.30 14.70 6.18
C TYR A 89 12.38 13.79 7.00
N ALA A 90 11.91 14.24 8.16
CA ALA A 90 10.98 13.47 8.99
C ALA A 90 9.65 13.18 8.26
N THR A 91 9.12 14.14 7.50
CA THR A 91 7.93 13.92 6.68
C THR A 91 8.15 12.89 5.57
N ALA A 92 9.32 12.88 4.94
CA ALA A 92 9.68 11.89 3.93
C ALA A 92 9.87 10.48 4.54
N MET A 93 10.44 10.38 5.74
CA MET A 93 10.52 9.11 6.48
C MET A 93 9.13 8.58 6.83
N ALA A 94 8.24 9.44 7.35
CA ALA A 94 6.86 9.07 7.66
C ALA A 94 6.12 8.58 6.41
N TYR A 95 6.34 9.25 5.27
CA TYR A 95 5.81 8.82 3.97
C TYR A 95 6.25 7.40 3.61
N ALA A 96 7.56 7.11 3.68
CA ALA A 96 8.11 5.80 3.38
C ALA A 96 7.56 4.71 4.31
N CYS A 97 7.39 5.01 5.61
CA CYS A 97 6.76 4.10 6.56
C CYS A 97 5.30 3.78 6.17
N LEU A 98 4.51 4.78 5.81
CA LEU A 98 3.11 4.59 5.37
C LEU A 98 3.03 3.74 4.08
N GLN A 99 3.96 3.93 3.15
CA GLN A 99 4.05 3.09 1.95
C GLN A 99 4.33 1.62 2.28
N ILE A 100 5.27 1.34 3.20
CA ILE A 100 5.57 -0.03 3.63
C ILE A 100 4.35 -0.66 4.28
N ILE A 101 3.69 0.04 5.21
CA ILE A 101 2.51 -0.46 5.91
C ILE A 101 1.38 -0.74 4.90
N LEU A 102 1.15 0.13 3.92
CA LEU A 102 0.15 -0.07 2.88
C LEU A 102 0.40 -1.36 2.08
N VAL A 103 1.64 -1.61 1.66
CA VAL A 103 1.99 -2.84 0.92
C VAL A 103 1.78 -4.08 1.80
N VAL A 104 2.25 -4.06 3.04
CA VAL A 104 2.12 -5.21 3.97
C VAL A 104 0.66 -5.51 4.29
N GLU A 105 -0.13 -4.48 4.59
CA GLU A 105 -1.56 -4.64 4.85
C GLU A 105 -2.28 -5.14 3.61
N SER A 106 -1.90 -4.68 2.41
CA SER A 106 -2.58 -5.10 1.18
C SER A 106 -2.40 -6.58 0.89
N VAL A 107 -1.18 -7.09 1.08
CA VAL A 107 -0.85 -8.51 0.95
C VAL A 107 -1.60 -9.33 2.02
N SER A 108 -1.65 -8.83 3.25
CA SER A 108 -2.29 -9.51 4.37
C SER A 108 -3.82 -9.61 4.19
N ALA A 109 -4.46 -8.52 3.76
CA ALA A 109 -5.88 -8.48 3.43
C ALA A 109 -6.21 -9.46 2.31
N MET A 110 -5.43 -9.46 1.22
CA MET A 110 -5.62 -10.38 0.10
C MET A 110 -5.50 -11.84 0.53
N LEU A 111 -4.50 -12.18 1.35
CA LEU A 111 -4.32 -13.54 1.86
C LEU A 111 -5.48 -13.98 2.76
N ASN A 112 -6.03 -13.07 3.56
CA ASN A 112 -7.20 -13.34 4.40
C ASN A 112 -8.47 -13.51 3.56
N HIS A 113 -8.62 -12.72 2.49
CA HIS A 113 -9.72 -12.86 1.54
C HIS A 113 -9.69 -14.25 0.85
N ASP A 114 -8.53 -14.68 0.35
CA ASP A 114 -8.37 -16.01 -0.25
C ASP A 114 -8.63 -17.15 0.75
N ARG A 115 -8.24 -16.98 2.02
CA ARG A 115 -8.57 -17.93 3.10
C ARG A 115 -10.08 -18.00 3.36
N LYS A 116 -10.79 -16.87 3.34
CA LYS A 116 -12.26 -16.82 3.50
C LYS A 116 -12.94 -17.53 2.33
N LEU A 117 -12.54 -17.24 1.08
CA LEU A 117 -13.07 -17.91 -0.12
C LEU A 117 -12.89 -19.44 -0.05
N ARG A 118 -11.71 -19.90 0.35
CA ARG A 118 -11.43 -21.34 0.49
C ARG A 118 -12.34 -21.99 1.54
N LYS A 119 -12.54 -21.36 2.70
CA LYS A 119 -13.45 -21.86 3.75
C LYS A 119 -14.90 -21.94 3.26
N HIS A 120 -15.38 -20.93 2.54
CA HIS A 120 -16.73 -20.95 1.98
C HIS A 120 -16.93 -22.06 0.95
N SER A 121 -15.94 -22.30 0.07
CA SER A 121 -15.99 -23.39 -0.89
C SER A 121 -16.06 -24.76 -0.21
N THR A 122 -15.23 -25.00 0.82
CA THR A 122 -15.25 -26.26 1.59
C THR A 122 -16.58 -26.48 2.30
N ARG A 123 -17.20 -25.44 2.86
CA ARG A 123 -18.53 -25.55 3.51
C ARG A 123 -19.63 -25.94 2.52
N LYS A 124 -19.69 -25.28 1.35
CA LYS A 124 -20.68 -25.63 0.30
C LYS A 124 -20.55 -27.09 -0.16
N LEU A 125 -19.33 -27.60 -0.24
CA LEU A 125 -19.06 -29.01 -0.58
C LEU A 125 -19.53 -30.01 0.48
N GLN A 126 -19.62 -29.59 1.76
CA GLN A 126 -20.16 -30.42 2.83
C GLN A 126 -21.69 -30.42 2.84
N ASP A 127 -22.33 -29.26 2.64
CA ASP A 127 -23.80 -29.16 2.57
C ASP A 127 -24.38 -29.89 1.35
N GLY A 128 -23.70 -29.88 0.20
CA GLY A 128 -24.17 -30.59 -1.00
C GLY A 128 -23.99 -32.11 -0.97
N LYS A 129 -23.39 -32.66 0.09
CA LYS A 129 -23.22 -34.12 0.29
C LYS A 129 -24.18 -34.69 1.35
N SER A 130 -24.92 -33.84 2.05
CA SER A 130 -25.97 -34.23 3.00
C SER A 130 -27.34 -34.24 2.34
#